data_AF-A0AAN5IDH4-F1
#
_entry.id   AF-A0AAN5IDH4-F1
#
_cell.length_a   1.000
_cell.length_b   1.000
_cell.length_c   1.000
_cell.angle_alpha   90.00
_cell.angle_beta   90.00
_cell.angle_gamma   90.00
#
_symmetry.space_group_name_H-M   'P 1'
#
loop_
_entity.id
_entity.type
_entity.pdbx_description
1 polymer ?
#
loop_
_entity_poly.entity_id
_entity_poly.type
_entity_poly.pdbx_seq_one_letter_code
_entity_poly.pdbx_strand_id
1 'polypeptide(L)'
;RLDMSALDNLRNIDRAIGCAQEIEGISRVLDELDNHGISGGYGTAPKPSFAAAATVPLEATTAGRTPRGADLLLFYATACPFSNYHPARMSVDGKDFHSSEQYFMWIKAKTFKDEETAAAILSADSPSEAKKLGRLVNDFNEDVWRVASIRIMTVACYRKFQQNPGLRKALLSTEGSVLVEAAPGDKIWGIGMAASKVDAKDPTKWKGTNNLGRILTVIREHMISSKVYENELKQL
;
A
#
# COMPACT_ATOMS: atom_id res chain seq x y z
N ARG A 1 -16.92 -12.13 13.90
CA ARG A 1 -17.96 -12.06 12.85
C ARG A 1 -18.27 -10.59 12.69
N LEU A 2 -18.03 -10.00 11.51
CA LEU A 2 -18.33 -8.59 11.27
C LEU A 2 -19.86 -8.38 11.35
N ASP A 3 -20.31 -7.27 11.93
CA ASP A 3 -21.73 -6.92 11.97
C ASP A 3 -22.21 -6.36 10.61
N MET A 4 -23.53 -6.14 10.48
CA MET A 4 -24.11 -5.63 9.23
C MET A 4 -23.61 -4.22 8.86
N SER A 5 -23.29 -3.39 9.85
CA SER A 5 -22.74 -2.05 9.64
C SER A 5 -21.34 -2.12 9.04
N ALA A 6 -20.50 -3.03 9.53
CA ALA A 6 -19.18 -3.30 8.99
C ALA A 6 -19.23 -3.85 7.55
N LEU A 7 -20.19 -4.73 7.24
CA LEU A 7 -20.39 -5.22 5.87
C LEU A 7 -20.84 -4.11 4.90
N ASP A 8 -21.71 -3.21 5.34
CA ASP A 8 -22.12 -2.06 4.53
C ASP A 8 -20.98 -1.07 4.33
N ASN A 9 -20.10 -0.88 5.33
CA ASN A 9 -18.89 -0.09 5.17
C ASN A 9 -17.92 -0.71 4.16
N LEU A 10 -17.75 -2.03 4.16
CA LEU A 10 -16.94 -2.74 3.14
C LEU A 10 -17.49 -2.55 1.71
N ARG A 11 -18.82 -2.59 1.54
CA ARG A 11 -19.46 -2.26 0.25
C ARG A 11 -19.27 -0.80 -0.14
N ASN A 12 -19.26 0.12 0.83
CA ASN A 12 -18.99 1.53 0.57
C ASN A 12 -17.53 1.75 0.16
N ILE A 13 -16.59 0.95 0.67
CA ILE A 13 -15.19 0.97 0.25
C ILE A 13 -15.07 0.59 -1.23
N ASP A 14 -15.75 -0.46 -1.68
CA ASP A 14 -15.77 -0.85 -3.10
C ASP A 14 -16.29 0.27 -4.00
N ARG A 15 -17.36 0.95 -3.58
CA ARG A 15 -17.90 2.12 -4.29
C ARG A 15 -16.95 3.31 -4.26
N ALA A 16 -16.34 3.60 -3.12
CA ALA A 16 -15.46 4.76 -2.91
C ALA A 16 -14.13 4.62 -3.66
N ILE A 17 -13.61 3.39 -3.81
CA ILE A 17 -12.37 3.10 -4.54
C ILE A 17 -12.58 3.15 -6.07
N GLY A 18 -13.82 3.04 -6.56
CA GLY A 18 -14.11 3.05 -8.00
C GLY A 18 -13.41 1.91 -8.73
N CYS A 19 -13.56 0.67 -8.24
CA CYS A 19 -12.70 -0.46 -8.58
C CYS A 19 -12.63 -0.73 -10.09
N ALA A 20 -11.48 -0.40 -10.71
CA ALA A 20 -11.08 -0.94 -12.00
C ALA A 20 -10.56 -2.37 -11.78
N GLN A 21 -10.86 -3.29 -12.71
CA GLN A 21 -10.47 -4.71 -12.64
C GLN A 21 -8.98 -4.94 -12.32
N GLU A 22 -8.10 -4.00 -12.67
CA GLU A 22 -6.66 -4.02 -12.39
C GLU A 22 -6.32 -4.03 -10.89
N ILE A 23 -7.15 -3.40 -10.05
CA ILE A 23 -6.90 -3.25 -8.60
C ILE A 23 -7.32 -4.50 -7.82
N GLU A 24 -8.28 -5.27 -8.34
CA GLU A 24 -8.72 -6.53 -7.71
C GLU A 24 -7.59 -7.56 -7.70
N GLY A 25 -6.80 -7.64 -8.78
CA GLY A 25 -5.65 -8.55 -8.86
C GLY A 25 -4.59 -8.23 -7.80
N ILE A 26 -4.27 -6.95 -7.61
CA ILE A 26 -3.31 -6.49 -6.59
C ILE A 26 -3.85 -6.75 -5.18
N SER A 27 -5.15 -6.50 -4.96
CA SER A 27 -5.78 -6.69 -3.65
C SER A 27 -5.77 -8.16 -3.22
N ARG A 28 -6.03 -9.09 -4.15
CA ARG A 28 -5.96 -10.53 -3.87
C ARG A 28 -4.57 -10.99 -3.44
N VAL A 29 -3.52 -10.49 -4.07
CA VAL A 29 -2.13 -10.81 -3.68
C VAL A 29 -1.86 -10.35 -2.24
N LEU A 30 -2.34 -9.18 -1.84
CA LEU A 30 -2.19 -8.69 -0.47
C LEU A 30 -3.01 -9.51 0.54
N ASP A 31 -4.25 -9.85 0.19
CA ASP A 31 -5.10 -10.72 1.03
C ASP A 31 -4.48 -12.11 1.22
N GLU A 32 -3.85 -12.67 0.19
CA GLU A 32 -3.09 -13.92 0.29
C GLU A 32 -1.89 -13.79 1.21
N LEU A 33 -1.13 -12.69 1.11
CA LEU A 33 0.02 -12.42 1.98
C LEU A 33 -0.39 -12.25 3.45
N ASP A 34 -1.56 -11.68 3.73
CA ASP A 34 -2.07 -11.48 5.09
C ASP A 34 -2.75 -12.74 5.66
N ASN A 35 -3.42 -13.55 4.83
CA ASN A 35 -4.00 -14.85 5.25
C ASN A 35 -2.93 -15.89 5.63
N HIS A 36 -1.70 -15.76 5.11
CA HIS A 36 -0.55 -16.55 5.56
C HIS A 36 0.11 -15.99 6.85
N GLY A 37 -0.55 -15.02 7.52
CA GLY A 37 -0.01 -14.26 8.64
C GLY A 37 -0.84 -14.22 9.93
N ILE A 38 -1.87 -15.07 10.11
CA ILE A 38 -2.57 -15.19 11.40
C ILE A 38 -2.36 -16.57 12.04
N SER A 39 -1.81 -16.50 13.25
CA SER A 39 -1.65 -17.53 14.30
C SER A 39 -0.51 -18.52 14.13
N GLY A 40 0.30 -18.66 15.19
CA GLY A 40 1.30 -19.72 15.28
C GLY A 40 0.66 -21.10 15.15
N GLY A 41 1.38 -22.03 14.51
CA GLY A 41 1.00 -23.44 14.45
C GLY A 41 1.30 -24.04 13.08
N TYR A 42 2.16 -25.06 13.07
CA TYR A 42 2.49 -25.91 11.92
C TYR A 42 1.24 -26.60 11.35
N GLY A 43 1.19 -26.82 10.03
CA GLY A 43 0.23 -27.73 9.40
C GLY A 43 0.20 -27.65 7.89
N THR A 44 0.15 -28.81 7.23
CA THR A 44 0.42 -29.06 5.80
C THR A 44 -0.80 -28.93 4.86
N ALA A 45 -0.56 -28.38 3.66
CA ALA A 45 -1.26 -28.59 2.36
C ALA A 45 -2.66 -27.93 2.14
N PRO A 46 -3.15 -27.74 0.88
CA PRO A 46 -2.58 -28.04 -0.45
C PRO A 46 -2.39 -26.82 -1.39
N LYS A 47 -1.68 -27.02 -2.50
CA LYS A 47 -1.40 -26.03 -3.58
C LYS A 47 -2.68 -25.64 -4.36
N PRO A 48 -2.93 -24.34 -4.63
CA PRO A 48 -3.79 -23.93 -5.75
C PRO A 48 -3.01 -23.98 -7.07
N SER A 49 -3.62 -24.55 -8.11
CA SER A 49 -3.03 -24.67 -9.44
C SER A 49 -3.03 -23.34 -10.19
N PHE A 50 -1.84 -22.88 -10.56
CA PHE A 50 -1.60 -21.85 -11.56
C PHE A 50 -1.61 -22.48 -12.96
N ALA A 51 -2.47 -22.00 -13.84
CA ALA A 51 -2.29 -22.08 -15.28
C ALA A 51 -2.98 -20.82 -15.84
N ALA A 52 -2.32 -19.75 -16.27
CA ALA A 52 -1.00 -19.61 -16.88
C ALA A 52 -0.32 -18.31 -16.41
N ALA A 53 0.37 -18.35 -15.27
CA ALA A 53 1.36 -17.34 -14.91
C ALA A 53 2.70 -17.79 -15.51
N ALA A 54 3.23 -17.00 -16.46
CA ALA A 54 4.54 -17.23 -17.03
C ALA A 54 5.57 -17.30 -15.90
N THR A 55 6.37 -18.36 -15.95
CA THR A 55 7.33 -18.81 -14.94
C THR A 55 8.38 -17.76 -14.58
N VAL A 56 8.30 -17.24 -13.35
CA VAL A 56 9.45 -16.83 -12.55
C VAL A 56 9.28 -17.45 -11.15
N PRO A 57 10.32 -18.05 -10.54
CA PRO A 57 10.17 -18.80 -9.29
C PRO A 57 9.76 -17.88 -8.14
N LEU A 58 8.53 -18.07 -7.67
CA LEU A 58 7.95 -17.46 -6.48
C LEU A 58 8.54 -18.09 -5.20
N GLU A 59 9.87 -18.05 -5.03
CA GLU A 59 10.55 -18.45 -3.78
C GLU A 59 11.14 -17.21 -3.09
N ALA A 60 10.29 -16.21 -2.81
CA ALA A 60 10.65 -15.10 -1.90
C ALA A 60 9.44 -14.49 -1.16
N THR A 61 8.23 -15.02 -1.32
CA THR A 61 7.01 -14.46 -0.72
C THR A 61 6.17 -15.50 0.01
N THR A 62 6.83 -16.37 0.78
CA THR A 62 6.14 -17.14 1.82
C THR A 62 6.05 -16.30 3.09
N ALA A 63 4.83 -15.89 3.43
CA ALA A 63 4.40 -15.43 4.75
C ALA A 63 5.26 -14.33 5.42
N GLY A 64 5.03 -13.06 5.06
CA GLY A 64 5.26 -11.92 5.96
C GLY A 64 6.69 -11.70 6.50
N ARG A 65 7.73 -12.32 5.92
CA ARG A 65 9.13 -12.11 6.31
C ARG A 65 9.99 -11.84 5.10
N THR A 66 10.68 -10.71 5.12
CA THR A 66 11.76 -10.37 4.20
C THR A 66 12.89 -11.43 4.30
N PRO A 67 13.33 -12.04 3.18
CA PRO A 67 14.42 -13.03 3.21
C PRO A 67 15.71 -12.48 3.82
N ARG A 68 16.39 -13.30 4.63
CA ARG A 68 17.69 -12.93 5.24
C ARG A 68 18.74 -12.78 4.12
N GLY A 69 19.33 -11.60 3.99
CA GLY A 69 20.31 -11.28 2.93
C GLY A 69 19.70 -10.67 1.67
N ALA A 70 18.40 -10.40 1.63
CA ALA A 70 17.81 -9.59 0.57
C ALA A 70 18.42 -8.18 0.55
N ASP A 71 18.58 -7.62 -0.64
CA ASP A 71 18.99 -6.22 -0.78
C ASP A 71 17.85 -5.31 -0.29
N LEU A 72 18.11 -4.56 0.77
CA LEU A 72 17.11 -3.71 1.41
C LEU A 72 17.29 -2.27 0.96
N LEU A 73 16.25 -1.73 0.32
CA LEU A 73 16.16 -0.31 0.01
C LEU A 73 15.33 0.38 1.09
N LEU A 74 16.03 0.95 2.07
CA LEU A 74 15.40 1.74 3.14
C LEU A 74 15.08 3.14 2.62
N PHE A 75 13.85 3.57 2.86
CA PHE A 75 13.40 4.91 2.49
C PHE A 75 12.60 5.56 3.62
N TYR A 76 12.68 6.88 3.68
CA TYR A 76 11.92 7.73 4.60
C TYR A 76 11.94 9.18 4.06
N ALA A 77 11.04 10.01 4.58
CA ALA A 77 10.88 11.43 4.30
C ALA A 77 10.14 11.81 3.00
N THR A 78 9.51 12.99 3.04
CA THR A 78 8.69 13.57 1.95
C THR A 78 9.43 13.69 0.62
N ALA A 79 10.74 13.93 0.64
CA ALA A 79 11.53 14.04 -0.59
C ALA A 79 11.67 12.70 -1.34
N CYS A 80 11.49 11.57 -0.66
CA CYS A 80 11.61 10.26 -1.29
C CYS A 80 10.38 9.93 -2.15
N PRO A 81 10.55 9.51 -3.41
CA PRO A 81 9.43 9.20 -4.31
C PRO A 81 8.52 8.07 -3.80
N PHE A 82 9.01 7.22 -2.89
CA PHE A 82 8.27 6.09 -2.33
C PHE A 82 7.37 6.48 -1.15
N SER A 83 7.61 7.64 -0.53
CA SER A 83 6.78 8.11 0.59
C SER A 83 5.38 8.51 0.12
N ASN A 84 4.35 8.17 0.91
CA ASN A 84 2.98 8.63 0.65
C ASN A 84 2.80 10.14 0.82
N TYR A 85 3.74 10.79 1.49
CA TYR A 85 3.80 12.25 1.64
C TYR A 85 4.45 12.94 0.45
N HIS A 86 5.13 12.19 -0.44
CA HIS A 86 5.76 12.78 -1.61
C HIS A 86 4.72 13.45 -2.51
N PRO A 87 4.96 14.70 -2.96
CA PRO A 87 4.09 15.37 -3.91
C PRO A 87 3.95 14.53 -5.19
N ALA A 88 2.74 14.09 -5.48
CA ALA A 88 2.40 13.32 -6.67
C ALA A 88 0.95 13.63 -7.05
N ARG A 89 0.79 14.45 -8.09
CA ARG A 89 -0.55 14.80 -8.57
C ARG A 89 -1.19 13.56 -9.19
N MET A 90 -2.44 13.32 -8.83
CA MET A 90 -3.25 12.26 -9.42
C MET A 90 -4.73 12.65 -9.41
N SER A 91 -5.44 12.25 -10.45
CA SER A 91 -6.87 12.47 -10.59
C SER A 91 -7.60 11.12 -10.50
N VAL A 92 -8.60 11.02 -9.63
CA VAL A 92 -9.43 9.83 -9.43
C VAL A 92 -10.89 10.27 -9.36
N ASP A 93 -11.75 9.71 -10.20
CA ASP A 93 -13.19 10.01 -10.26
C ASP A 93 -13.52 11.51 -10.34
N GLY A 94 -12.74 12.25 -11.14
CA GLY A 94 -12.91 13.69 -11.33
C GLY A 94 -12.49 14.55 -10.12
N LYS A 95 -11.78 13.96 -9.15
CA LYS A 95 -11.15 14.65 -8.02
C LYS A 95 -9.63 14.63 -8.15
N ASP A 96 -9.01 15.77 -7.86
CA ASP A 96 -7.56 15.91 -7.90
C ASP A 96 -6.97 15.81 -6.49
N PHE A 97 -5.84 15.12 -6.39
CA PHE A 97 -5.09 14.92 -5.15
C PHE A 97 -3.62 15.27 -5.40
N HIS A 98 -2.95 15.86 -4.41
CA HIS A 98 -1.53 16.21 -4.49
C HIS A 98 -0.59 15.16 -3.90
N SER A 99 -1.13 14.15 -3.23
CA SER A 99 -0.36 13.05 -2.62
C SER A 99 -1.25 11.82 -2.38
N SER A 100 -0.61 10.65 -2.24
CA SER A 100 -1.31 9.41 -1.85
C SER A 100 -1.94 9.53 -0.46
N GLU A 101 -1.31 10.25 0.48
CA GLU A 101 -1.87 10.48 1.82
C GLU A 101 -3.19 11.28 1.78
N GLN A 102 -3.29 12.31 0.92
CA GLN A 102 -4.51 13.10 0.79
C GLN A 102 -5.68 12.23 0.31
N TYR A 103 -5.48 11.45 -0.75
CA TYR A 103 -6.48 10.51 -1.23
C TYR A 103 -6.84 9.46 -0.17
N PHE A 104 -5.85 8.91 0.53
CA PHE A 104 -6.06 7.90 1.56
C PHE A 104 -6.94 8.42 2.70
N MET A 105 -6.72 9.64 3.18
CA MET A 105 -7.56 10.28 4.19
C MET A 105 -8.93 10.67 3.63
N TRP A 106 -9.02 11.09 2.37
CA TRP A 106 -10.30 11.41 1.72
C TRP A 106 -11.19 10.17 1.65
N ILE A 107 -10.66 9.04 1.19
CA ILE A 107 -11.41 7.76 1.19
C ILE A 107 -11.78 7.33 2.61
N LYS A 108 -10.93 7.59 3.62
CA LYS A 108 -11.28 7.34 5.02
C LYS A 108 -12.56 8.06 5.41
N ALA A 109 -12.64 9.37 5.16
CA ALA A 109 -13.83 10.18 5.44
C ALA A 109 -15.06 9.66 4.67
N LYS A 110 -14.90 9.35 3.37
CA LYS A 110 -15.96 8.79 2.53
C LYS A 110 -16.46 7.42 3.01
N THR A 111 -15.57 6.58 3.53
CA THR A 111 -15.89 5.23 4.06
C THR A 111 -16.85 5.33 5.24
N PHE A 112 -16.62 6.31 6.12
CA PHE A 112 -17.46 6.57 7.30
C PHE A 112 -18.53 7.65 7.05
N LYS A 113 -18.80 7.97 5.78
CA LYS A 113 -19.85 8.91 5.33
C LYS A 113 -19.72 10.33 5.91
N ASP A 114 -18.52 10.72 6.29
CA ASP A 114 -18.20 12.07 6.78
C ASP A 114 -17.87 12.99 5.59
N GLU A 115 -18.92 13.50 4.94
CA GLU A 115 -18.77 14.36 3.75
C GLU A 115 -18.12 15.71 4.07
N GLU A 116 -18.32 16.24 5.27
CA GLU A 116 -17.72 17.51 5.71
C GLU A 116 -16.21 17.37 5.82
N THR A 117 -15.73 16.35 6.56
CA THR A 117 -14.30 16.06 6.66
C THR A 117 -13.70 15.69 5.31
N ALA A 118 -14.45 14.96 4.45
CA ALA A 118 -14.00 14.66 3.09
C ALA A 118 -13.77 15.94 2.26
N ALA A 119 -14.69 16.91 2.30
CA ALA A 119 -14.53 18.18 1.60
C ALA A 119 -13.34 18.99 2.14
N ALA A 120 -13.14 19.00 3.46
CA ALA A 120 -11.99 19.63 4.10
C ALA A 120 -10.66 18.99 3.67
N ILE A 121 -10.59 17.65 3.64
CA ILE A 121 -9.38 16.92 3.21
C ILE A 121 -9.05 17.20 1.74
N LEU A 122 -10.07 17.25 0.88
CA LEU A 122 -9.87 17.56 -0.54
C LEU A 122 -9.31 18.99 -0.73
N SER A 123 -9.63 19.90 0.18
CA SER A 123 -9.15 21.28 0.17
C SER A 123 -7.82 21.49 0.92
N ALA A 124 -7.26 20.44 1.55
CA ALA A 124 -6.03 20.55 2.32
C ALA A 124 -4.80 20.78 1.43
N ASP A 125 -3.89 21.65 1.86
CA ASP A 125 -2.71 22.07 1.08
C ASP A 125 -1.52 21.14 1.24
N SER A 126 -1.57 20.21 2.21
CA SER A 126 -0.46 19.31 2.51
C SER A 126 -0.91 17.92 2.98
N PRO A 127 -0.09 16.87 2.77
CA PRO A 127 -0.36 15.54 3.31
C PRO A 127 -0.45 15.54 4.84
N SER A 128 0.30 16.42 5.52
CA SER A 128 0.26 16.55 6.98
C SER A 128 -1.09 17.09 7.45
N GLU A 129 -1.64 18.09 6.75
CA GLU A 129 -2.97 18.63 7.03
C GLU A 129 -4.08 17.61 6.74
N ALA A 130 -4.02 16.94 5.58
CA ALA A 130 -4.96 15.87 5.25
C ALA A 130 -4.97 14.77 6.33
N LYS A 131 -3.79 14.37 6.83
CA LYS A 131 -3.69 13.40 7.94
C LYS A 131 -4.26 13.92 9.26
N LYS A 132 -4.08 15.21 9.57
CA LYS A 132 -4.69 15.82 10.77
C LYS A 132 -6.21 15.76 10.67
N LEU A 133 -6.78 16.17 9.54
CA LEU A 133 -8.22 16.10 9.29
C LEU A 133 -8.74 14.65 9.31
N GLY A 134 -8.00 13.71 8.73
CA GLY A 134 -8.35 12.29 8.75
C GLY A 134 -8.38 11.65 10.14
N ARG A 135 -7.80 12.29 11.18
CA ARG A 135 -7.94 11.87 12.59
C ARG A 135 -9.26 12.34 13.22
N LEU A 136 -9.95 13.29 12.59
CA LEU A 136 -11.20 13.89 13.06
C LEU A 136 -12.44 13.29 12.38
N VAL A 137 -12.25 12.28 11.52
CA VAL A 137 -13.35 11.60 10.82
C VAL A 137 -14.37 11.06 11.82
N ASN A 138 -15.62 11.50 11.66
CA ASN A 138 -16.76 11.07 12.46
C ASN A 138 -17.09 9.59 12.20
N ASP A 139 -17.71 8.93 13.18
CA ASP A 139 -18.13 7.53 13.12
C ASP A 139 -17.02 6.54 12.72
N PHE A 140 -15.76 6.90 13.03
CA PHE A 140 -14.60 6.08 12.74
C PHE A 140 -14.67 4.74 13.48
N ASN A 141 -14.61 3.65 12.71
CA ASN A 141 -14.49 2.30 13.23
C ASN A 141 -13.11 1.71 12.90
N GLU A 142 -12.31 1.45 13.94
CA GLU A 142 -10.95 0.95 13.79
C GLU A 142 -10.88 -0.45 13.17
N ASP A 143 -11.80 -1.35 13.51
CA ASP A 143 -11.81 -2.72 12.98
C ASP A 143 -12.09 -2.73 11.47
N VAL A 144 -13.05 -1.92 11.02
CA VAL A 144 -13.34 -1.72 9.60
C VAL A 144 -12.13 -1.11 8.90
N TRP A 145 -11.54 -0.06 9.49
CA TRP A 145 -10.39 0.62 8.89
C TRP A 145 -9.16 -0.28 8.80
N ARG A 146 -8.91 -1.11 9.82
CA ARG A 146 -7.81 -2.07 9.84
C ARG A 146 -7.87 -3.01 8.63
N VAL A 147 -9.06 -3.48 8.27
CA VAL A 147 -9.27 -4.34 7.09
C VAL A 147 -9.17 -3.54 5.79
N ALA A 148 -9.75 -2.35 5.74
CA ALA A 148 -9.85 -1.57 4.50
C ALA A 148 -8.57 -0.83 4.10
N SER A 149 -7.79 -0.39 5.08
CA SER A 149 -6.72 0.59 4.89
C SER A 149 -5.62 0.12 3.96
N ILE A 150 -5.22 -1.15 4.03
CA ILE A 150 -4.21 -1.75 3.15
C ILE A 150 -4.64 -1.63 1.68
N ARG A 151 -5.87 -2.05 1.38
CA ARG A 151 -6.43 -1.98 0.02
C ARG A 151 -6.55 -0.54 -0.48
N ILE A 152 -7.04 0.38 0.36
CA ILE A 152 -7.18 1.79 -0.02
C ILE A 152 -5.81 2.43 -0.27
N MET A 153 -4.82 2.19 0.59
CA MET A 153 -3.47 2.71 0.40
C MET A 153 -2.81 2.13 -0.86
N THR A 154 -3.09 0.87 -1.15
CA THR A 154 -2.62 0.21 -2.38
C THR A 154 -3.16 0.90 -3.62
N VAL A 155 -4.45 1.25 -3.63
CA VAL A 155 -5.05 2.06 -4.71
C VAL A 155 -4.35 3.42 -4.80
N ALA A 156 -4.18 4.09 -3.66
CA ALA A 156 -3.55 5.42 -3.60
C ALA A 156 -2.13 5.41 -4.19
N CYS A 157 -1.34 4.39 -3.84
CA CYS A 157 0.00 4.20 -4.36
C CYS A 157 -0.03 3.82 -5.84
N TYR A 158 -0.89 2.88 -6.24
CA TYR A 158 -1.01 2.47 -7.64
C TYR A 158 -1.35 3.66 -8.54
N ARG A 159 -2.35 4.47 -8.18
CA ARG A 159 -2.74 5.67 -8.94
C ARG A 159 -1.61 6.68 -9.02
N LYS A 160 -0.89 6.90 -7.92
CA LYS A 160 0.32 7.73 -7.90
C LYS A 160 1.34 7.27 -8.93
N PHE A 161 1.76 6.00 -8.90
CA PHE A 161 2.78 5.50 -9.84
C PHE A 161 2.22 5.31 -11.26
N GLN A 162 0.94 5.02 -11.44
CA GLN A 162 0.30 4.92 -12.75
C GLN A 162 0.27 6.28 -13.47
N GLN A 163 0.02 7.38 -12.75
CA GLN A 163 -0.15 8.70 -13.36
C GLN A 163 1.14 9.54 -13.38
N ASN A 164 2.21 9.11 -12.71
CA ASN A 164 3.47 9.85 -12.63
C ASN A 164 4.65 9.00 -13.19
N PRO A 165 4.95 9.09 -14.50
CA PRO A 165 5.97 8.27 -15.16
C PRO A 165 7.37 8.37 -14.54
N GLY A 166 7.79 9.56 -14.11
CA GLY A 166 9.08 9.74 -13.43
C GLY A 166 9.18 8.99 -12.10
N LEU A 167 8.10 9.01 -11.30
CA LEU A 167 8.02 8.25 -10.05
C LEU A 167 7.92 6.76 -10.31
N ARG A 168 7.18 6.36 -11.36
CA ARG A 168 7.08 4.97 -11.80
C ARG A 168 8.44 4.41 -12.20
N LYS A 169 9.20 5.13 -13.01
CA LYS A 169 10.57 4.76 -13.37
C LYS A 169 11.42 4.51 -12.12
N ALA A 170 11.35 5.41 -11.14
CA ALA A 170 12.05 5.25 -9.88
C ALA A 170 11.62 3.99 -9.11
N LEU A 171 10.33 3.64 -9.09
CA LEU A 171 9.83 2.42 -8.46
C LEU A 171 10.31 1.16 -9.20
N LEU A 172 10.18 1.11 -10.53
CA LEU A 172 10.60 -0.03 -11.33
C LEU A 172 12.11 -0.29 -11.23
N SER A 173 12.92 0.77 -11.11
CA SER A 173 14.38 0.68 -10.92
C SER A 173 14.80 0.01 -9.60
N THR A 174 13.85 -0.30 -8.71
CA THR A 174 14.13 -1.02 -7.45
C THR A 174 13.89 -2.53 -7.54
N GLU A 175 13.65 -3.05 -8.75
CA GLU A 175 13.49 -4.48 -9.00
C GLU A 175 14.60 -5.30 -8.32
N GLY A 176 14.22 -6.40 -7.67
CA GLY A 176 15.13 -7.24 -6.89
C GLY A 176 15.41 -6.77 -5.46
N SER A 177 15.20 -5.49 -5.13
CA SER A 177 15.31 -5.00 -3.75
C SER A 177 13.98 -5.07 -3.00
N VAL A 178 14.06 -5.23 -1.68
CA VAL A 178 12.91 -5.13 -0.77
C VAL A 178 12.80 -3.69 -0.28
N LEU A 179 11.67 -3.05 -0.57
CA LEU A 179 11.39 -1.68 -0.15
C LEU A 179 11.03 -1.65 1.34
N VAL A 180 11.68 -0.77 2.10
CA VAL A 180 11.53 -0.66 3.56
C VAL A 180 11.26 0.77 3.99
N GLU A 181 10.04 1.07 4.43
CA GLU A 181 9.69 2.37 5.01
C GLU A 181 10.28 2.48 6.42
N ALA A 182 11.42 3.16 6.52
CA ALA A 182 12.20 3.36 7.73
C ALA A 182 11.72 4.58 8.54
N ALA A 183 10.41 4.65 8.75
CA ALA A 183 9.74 5.71 9.52
C ALA A 183 9.87 5.49 11.03
N PRO A 184 10.56 6.39 11.77
CA PRO A 184 10.64 6.30 13.22
C PRO A 184 9.25 6.43 13.86
N GLY A 185 8.88 5.49 14.73
CA GLY A 185 7.62 5.52 15.46
C GLY A 185 6.38 5.03 14.69
N ASP A 186 6.46 4.88 13.37
CA ASP A 186 5.37 4.28 12.58
C ASP A 186 5.53 2.76 12.52
N LYS A 187 4.70 2.05 13.28
CA LYS A 187 4.72 0.59 13.37
C LYS A 187 3.72 -0.09 12.42
N ILE A 188 2.87 0.67 11.73
CA ILE A 188 1.80 0.15 10.87
C ILE A 188 2.21 0.22 9.41
N TRP A 189 2.76 1.35 8.96
CA TRP A 189 3.19 1.50 7.57
C TRP A 189 4.68 1.27 7.40
N GLY A 190 5.46 1.62 8.44
CA GLY A 190 6.91 1.44 8.47
C GLY A 190 7.38 0.34 9.43
N ILE A 191 8.70 0.27 9.58
CA ILE A 191 9.38 -0.66 10.50
C ILE A 191 9.50 -0.13 11.94
N GLY A 192 8.99 1.07 12.22
CA GLY A 192 9.05 1.72 13.52
C GLY A 192 10.45 2.21 13.93
N MET A 193 11.40 2.29 13.00
CA MET A 193 12.81 2.59 13.25
C MET A 193 13.39 3.45 12.14
N ALA A 194 14.33 4.34 12.49
CA ALA A 194 15.05 5.16 11.52
C ALA A 194 16.03 4.33 10.68
N ALA A 195 16.23 4.70 9.41
CA ALA A 195 17.17 4.03 8.50
C ALA A 195 18.63 4.00 9.02
N SER A 196 19.00 4.94 9.89
CA SER A 196 20.33 5.03 10.49
C SER A 196 20.59 4.00 11.60
N LYS A 197 19.56 3.29 12.09
CA LYS A 197 19.74 2.25 13.12
C LYS A 197 20.25 0.97 12.48
N VAL A 198 21.25 0.33 13.10
CA VAL A 198 21.80 -0.96 12.64
C VAL A 198 20.70 -2.03 12.49
N ASP A 199 19.79 -2.07 13.46
CA ASP A 199 18.63 -2.97 13.49
C ASP A 199 17.65 -2.75 12.32
N ALA A 200 17.65 -1.58 11.67
CA ALA A 200 16.78 -1.33 10.52
C ALA A 200 17.12 -2.22 9.32
N LYS A 201 18.34 -2.75 9.26
CA LYS A 201 18.79 -3.69 8.23
C LYS A 201 18.51 -5.16 8.58
N ASP A 202 17.95 -5.43 9.76
CA ASP A 202 17.58 -6.78 10.20
C ASP A 202 16.05 -6.88 10.35
N PRO A 203 15.35 -7.51 9.39
CA PRO A 203 13.90 -7.69 9.47
C PRO A 203 13.40 -8.37 10.74
N THR A 204 14.24 -9.16 11.43
CA THR A 204 13.87 -9.81 12.70
C THR A 204 13.86 -8.85 13.89
N LYS A 205 14.42 -7.64 13.74
CA LYS A 205 14.49 -6.60 14.76
C LYS A 205 13.48 -5.48 14.55
N TRP A 206 12.79 -5.47 13.41
CA TRP A 206 11.79 -4.46 13.11
C TRP A 206 10.68 -4.43 14.16
N LYS A 207 10.22 -3.23 14.48
CA LYS A 207 9.18 -2.98 15.49
C LYS A 207 7.83 -2.69 14.85
N GLY A 208 7.75 -2.75 13.53
CA GLY A 208 6.58 -2.48 12.72
C GLY A 208 6.47 -3.44 11.55
N THR A 209 5.39 -3.32 10.79
CA THR A 209 4.98 -4.31 9.78
C THR A 209 5.46 -3.99 8.37
N ASN A 210 6.03 -2.80 8.12
CA ASN A 210 6.48 -2.36 6.79
C ASN A 210 5.39 -2.50 5.70
N ASN A 211 4.12 -2.25 6.03
CA ASN A 211 3.03 -2.45 5.07
C ASN A 211 3.18 -1.59 3.81
N LEU A 212 3.75 -0.38 3.91
CA LEU A 212 3.98 0.45 2.74
C LEU A 212 4.98 -0.19 1.78
N GLY A 213 6.13 -0.65 2.30
CA GLY A 213 7.15 -1.34 1.48
C GLY A 213 6.60 -2.58 0.79
N ARG A 214 5.77 -3.37 1.49
CA ARG A 214 5.06 -4.55 0.94
C ARG A 214 4.14 -4.16 -0.23
N ILE A 215 3.28 -3.16 -0.04
CA ILE A 215 2.36 -2.67 -1.07
C ILE A 215 3.11 -2.17 -2.30
N LEU A 216 4.16 -1.36 -2.10
CA LEU A 216 4.96 -0.82 -3.20
C LEU A 216 5.65 -1.94 -3.99
N THR A 217 6.11 -2.98 -3.31
CA THR A 217 6.69 -4.17 -3.94
C THR A 217 5.64 -4.86 -4.82
N VAL A 218 4.43 -5.13 -4.30
CA VAL A 218 3.37 -5.76 -5.10
C VAL A 218 2.98 -4.90 -6.32
N ILE A 219 2.86 -3.58 -6.14
CA ILE A 219 2.59 -2.65 -7.25
C ILE A 219 3.69 -2.71 -8.30
N ARG A 220 4.96 -2.71 -7.88
CA ARG A 220 6.11 -2.84 -8.78
C ARG A 220 6.04 -4.13 -9.60
N GLU A 221 5.88 -5.28 -8.95
CA GLU A 221 5.82 -6.57 -9.64
C GLU A 221 4.63 -6.66 -10.61
N HIS A 222 3.49 -6.08 -10.22
CA HIS A 222 2.34 -5.95 -11.11
C HIS A 222 2.66 -5.10 -12.35
N MET A 223 3.34 -3.96 -12.17
CA MET A 223 3.73 -3.11 -13.29
C MET A 223 4.80 -3.77 -14.17
N ILE A 224 5.76 -4.51 -13.61
CA ILE A 224 6.78 -5.26 -14.36
C ILE A 224 6.14 -6.35 -15.24
N SER A 225 5.19 -7.10 -14.69
CA SER A 225 4.52 -8.19 -15.41
C SER A 225 3.48 -7.70 -16.43
N SER A 226 3.11 -6.43 -16.39
CA SER A 226 2.10 -5.86 -17.29
C SER A 226 2.70 -5.38 -18.61
N LYS A 227 2.12 -5.82 -19.73
CA LYS A 227 2.50 -5.36 -21.08
C LYS A 227 2.33 -3.85 -21.28
N VAL A 228 1.53 -3.19 -20.44
CA VAL A 228 1.33 -1.74 -20.49
C VAL A 228 2.65 -0.99 -20.30
N TYR A 229 3.56 -1.52 -19.47
CA TYR A 229 4.81 -0.83 -19.10
C TYR A 229 6.05 -1.41 -19.80
N GLU A 230 5.88 -2.33 -20.75
CA GLU A 230 6.99 -3.03 -21.43
C GLU A 230 8.02 -2.08 -22.06
N ASN A 231 7.55 -0.99 -22.66
CA ASN A 231 8.43 0.00 -23.30
C ASN A 231 9.26 0.79 -22.28
N GLU A 232 8.71 1.06 -21.09
CA GLU A 232 9.44 1.75 -20.02
C GLU A 232 10.50 0.83 -19.42
N LEU A 233 10.19 -0.46 -19.25
CA LEU A 233 11.13 -1.47 -18.75
C LEU A 233 12.34 -1.63 -19.68
N LYS A 234 12.14 -1.58 -21.01
CA LYS A 234 13.24 -1.60 -22.00
C LYS A 234 14.18 -0.40 -21.92
N GLN A 235 13.81 0.65 -21.20
CA GLN A 235 14.57 1.91 -21.07
C GLN A 235 15.21 2.09 -19.68
N LEU A 236 15.07 1.10 -18.79
CA LEU A 236 15.75 1.02 -17.50
C LEU A 236 17.17 0.46 -17.68
#